data_AF-A0A563EHL3-F1
#
_entry.id   AF-A0A563EHL3-F1
#
_cell.length_a   1.000
_cell.length_b   1.000
_cell.length_c   1.000
_cell.angle_alpha   90.00
_cell.angle_beta   90.00
_cell.angle_gamma   90.00
#
_symmetry.space_group_name_H-M   'P 1'
#
loop_
_entity.id
_entity.type
_entity.pdbx_description
1 polymer ?
#
loop_
_entity_poly.entity_id
_entity_poly.type
_entity_poly.pdbx_seq_one_letter_code
_entity_poly.pdbx_strand_id
1 'polypeptide(L)'
;MLLTLLGLLGVSLLLLSLARRLSDYPENIAINLGADLIGAIVTIFVIGPLINRADDGRVREHPRLDYPWYVDRVAGATSVVRVLDTFSNLLDGPHTPRFFEAAERALRREAIVQVLLLDPDSPAAAQRAQELGDAELRREIMRNLRVLWEFRSTVLPERLRRGFEVRVYSASPSIALYRWDDKALVSFFPLGRLSGQGAQLEVTVSSPLGEFVNERFNAIWAAGRDIDEFMLMPITVRGAQPVRDFEVEYVEVDGLLYIADSRMVAEMARRRAEPVIAHCQQGRPLLAELMMVDDRDAKLTGALMDRFQEKYGQHHDVFICLQPVGDGAGPRVAEIGESVER
;
A
#
# COMPACT_ATOMS: atom_id res chain seq x y z
N MET A 1 12.35 1.06 40.75
CA MET A 1 13.49 0.32 40.16
C MET A 1 14.82 1.02 40.44
N LEU A 2 14.98 2.31 40.12
CA LEU A 2 16.24 3.04 40.37
C LEU A 2 16.61 3.16 41.86
N LEU A 3 15.65 3.52 42.72
CA LEU A 3 15.87 3.61 44.18
C LEU A 3 16.20 2.25 44.81
N THR A 4 15.57 1.18 44.33
CA THR A 4 15.85 -0.19 44.77
C THR A 4 17.26 -0.65 44.37
N LEU A 5 17.69 -0.32 43.15
CA LEU A 5 19.06 -0.57 42.68
C LEU A 5 20.11 0.20 43.50
N LEU A 6 19.86 1.48 43.77
CA LEU A 6 20.75 2.29 44.62
C LEU A 6 20.84 1.77 46.05
N GLY A 7 19.73 1.31 46.62
CA GLY A 7 19.71 0.69 47.94
C GLY A 7 20.54 -0.61 47.99
N LEU A 8 20.37 -1.49 47.01
CA LEU A 8 21.15 -2.73 46.90
C LEU A 8 22.65 -2.48 46.69
N LEU A 9 23.00 -1.47 45.89
CA LEU A 9 24.38 -1.05 45.69
C LEU A 9 25.00 -0.54 47.00
N GLY A 10 24.26 0.29 47.75
CA GLY A 10 24.70 0.81 49.04
C GLY A 10 24.94 -0.30 50.07
N VAL A 11 24.02 -1.27 50.17
CA VAL A 11 24.17 -2.43 51.06
C VAL A 11 25.37 -3.29 50.65
N SER A 12 25.56 -3.55 49.35
CA SER A 12 26.69 -4.34 48.84
C SER A 12 28.03 -3.66 49.15
N LEU A 13 28.14 -2.35 48.95
CA LEU A 13 29.35 -1.57 49.29
C LEU A 13 29.63 -1.57 50.79
N LEU A 14 28.60 -1.48 51.63
CA LEU A 14 28.73 -1.55 53.09
C LEU A 14 29.24 -2.91 53.55
N LEU A 15 28.66 -4.00 53.02
CA LEU A 15 29.08 -5.37 53.32
C LEU A 15 30.51 -5.64 52.85
N LEU A 16 30.87 -5.19 51.64
CA LEU A 16 32.24 -5.26 51.12
C LEU A 16 33.22 -4.49 52.03
N SER A 17 32.83 -3.32 52.51
CA SER A 17 33.66 -2.52 53.42
C SER A 17 33.85 -3.19 54.78
N LEU A 18 32.82 -3.83 55.33
CA LEU A 18 32.89 -4.56 56.61
C LEU A 18 33.74 -5.82 56.50
N ALA A 19 33.63 -6.54 55.38
CA ALA A 19 34.34 -7.80 55.14
C ALA A 19 35.86 -7.62 54.90
N ARG A 20 36.35 -6.41 54.58
CA ARG A 20 37.79 -6.10 54.43
C ARG A 20 38.66 -6.46 55.63
N ARG A 21 38.05 -6.66 56.81
CA ARG A 21 38.75 -7.01 58.05
C ARG A 21 39.05 -8.50 58.20
N LEU A 22 38.57 -9.35 57.28
CA LEU A 22 38.81 -10.79 57.30
C LEU A 22 40.15 -11.13 56.64
N SER A 23 40.89 -12.09 57.21
CA SER A 23 42.24 -12.48 56.77
C SER A 23 42.27 -13.00 55.32
N ASP A 24 41.19 -13.63 54.86
CA ASP A 24 41.10 -14.29 53.55
C ASP A 24 40.20 -13.52 52.57
N TYR A 25 39.95 -12.22 52.86
CA TYR A 25 39.06 -11.36 52.09
C TYR A 25 39.40 -11.26 50.59
N PRO A 26 40.67 -11.01 50.17
CA PRO A 26 40.97 -10.81 48.75
C PRO A 26 40.80 -12.10 47.93
N GLU A 27 41.13 -13.25 48.51
CA GLU A 27 40.98 -14.56 47.87
C GLU A 27 39.50 -14.94 47.72
N ASN A 28 38.72 -14.76 48.79
CA ASN A 28 37.28 -15.03 48.77
C ASN A 28 36.50 -14.08 47.83
N ILE A 29 36.90 -12.81 47.73
CA ILE A 29 36.30 -11.90 46.75
C ILE A 29 36.66 -12.31 45.33
N ALA A 30 37.93 -12.62 45.06
CA ALA A 30 38.34 -12.99 43.71
C ALA A 30 37.59 -14.22 43.21
N ILE A 31 37.38 -15.21 44.08
CA ILE A 31 36.66 -16.45 43.76
C ILE A 31 35.16 -16.19 43.58
N ASN A 32 34.50 -15.52 44.53
CA ASN A 32 33.04 -15.32 44.46
C ASN A 32 32.64 -14.30 43.39
N LEU A 33 33.34 -13.16 43.32
CA LEU A 33 33.07 -12.14 42.30
C LEU A 33 33.41 -12.66 40.90
N GLY A 34 34.49 -13.44 40.76
CA GLY A 34 34.84 -14.08 39.50
C GLY A 34 33.76 -15.06 39.03
N ALA A 35 33.27 -15.92 39.93
CA ALA A 35 32.20 -16.87 39.63
C ALA A 35 30.89 -16.17 39.26
N ASP A 36 30.49 -15.14 40.01
CA ASP A 36 29.26 -14.39 39.75
C ASP A 36 29.33 -13.59 38.44
N LEU A 37 30.48 -12.99 38.13
CA LEU A 37 30.67 -12.19 36.92
C LEU A 37 30.69 -13.08 35.68
N ILE A 38 31.34 -14.26 35.75
CA ILE A 38 31.26 -15.28 34.71
C ILE A 38 29.82 -15.78 34.56
N GLY A 39 29.12 -16.05 35.66
CA GLY A 39 27.72 -16.47 35.66
C GLY A 39 26.79 -15.45 35.00
N ALA A 40 26.97 -14.16 35.31
CA ALA A 40 26.23 -13.06 34.70
C ALA A 40 26.54 -12.93 33.20
N ILE A 41 27.81 -13.01 32.80
CA ILE A 41 28.22 -13.00 31.39
C ILE A 41 27.58 -14.18 30.64
N VAL A 42 27.67 -15.41 31.16
CA VAL A 42 27.04 -16.59 30.54
C VAL A 42 25.52 -16.42 30.46
N THR A 43 24.89 -15.91 31.51
CA THR A 43 23.44 -15.69 31.50
C THR A 43 23.04 -14.67 30.44
N ILE A 44 23.75 -13.54 30.34
CA ILE A 44 23.42 -12.45 29.40
C ILE A 44 23.77 -12.82 27.96
N PHE A 45 24.92 -13.46 27.72
CA PHE A 45 25.44 -13.70 26.37
C PHE A 45 25.13 -15.10 25.82
N VAL A 46 24.82 -16.08 26.66
CA VAL A 46 24.52 -17.46 26.22
C VAL A 46 23.06 -17.80 26.46
N ILE A 47 22.56 -17.65 27.69
CA ILE A 47 21.20 -18.08 28.05
C ILE A 47 20.15 -17.11 27.49
N GLY A 48 20.34 -15.80 27.66
CA GLY A 48 19.42 -14.77 27.16
C GLY A 48 19.09 -14.93 25.67
N PRO A 49 20.10 -15.04 24.77
CA PRO A 49 19.86 -15.26 23.35
C PRO A 49 19.17 -16.60 23.03
N LEU A 50 19.38 -17.65 23.83
CA LEU A 50 18.69 -18.94 23.65
C LEU A 50 17.21 -18.86 24.05
N ILE A 51 16.89 -18.17 25.15
CA ILE A 51 15.51 -17.92 25.58
C ILE A 51 14.79 -17.04 24.55
N ASN A 52 15.43 -15.96 24.10
CA ASN A 52 14.85 -15.10 23.07
C ASN A 52 14.62 -15.85 21.75
N ARG A 53 15.54 -16.72 21.34
CA ARG A 53 15.34 -17.62 20.19
C ARG A 53 14.18 -18.60 20.38
N ALA A 54 13.97 -19.09 21.61
CA ALA A 54 12.87 -19.99 21.92
C ALA A 54 11.51 -19.28 21.89
N ASP A 55 11.45 -18.00 22.29
CA ASP A 55 10.24 -17.18 22.21
C ASP A 55 9.99 -16.65 20.79
N ASP A 56 11.02 -16.33 20.01
CA ASP A 56 10.92 -15.90 18.60
C ASP A 56 10.35 -16.97 17.65
N GLY A 57 10.36 -18.24 18.07
CA GLY A 57 9.79 -19.36 17.32
C GLY A 57 8.32 -19.65 17.61
N ARG A 58 7.70 -19.03 18.63
CA ARG A 58 6.30 -19.30 18.99
C ARG A 58 5.37 -18.50 18.08
N VAL A 59 4.97 -19.14 16.98
CA VAL A 59 3.87 -18.64 16.15
C VAL A 59 2.59 -18.67 16.98
N ARG A 60 2.00 -17.49 17.22
CA ARG A 60 0.69 -17.40 17.86
C ARG A 60 -0.37 -17.37 16.77
N GLU A 61 -1.25 -18.35 16.79
CA GLU A 61 -2.37 -18.41 15.86
C GLU A 61 -3.57 -17.62 16.41
N HIS A 62 -4.13 -16.76 15.56
CA HIS A 62 -5.42 -16.10 15.77
C HIS A 62 -6.43 -16.69 14.79
N PRO A 63 -7.67 -16.97 15.21
CA PRO A 63 -8.66 -17.63 14.34
C PRO A 63 -9.12 -16.75 13.16
N ARG A 64 -8.98 -15.43 13.29
CA ARG A 64 -9.35 -14.41 12.30
C ARG A 64 -8.56 -13.13 12.55
N LEU A 65 -8.59 -12.21 11.59
CA LEU A 65 -8.01 -10.89 11.75
C LEU A 65 -8.93 -10.00 12.62
N ASP A 66 -8.39 -9.47 13.71
CA ASP A 66 -9.04 -8.47 14.57
C ASP A 66 -8.57 -7.07 14.16
N TYR A 67 -9.38 -6.38 13.35
CA TYR A 67 -9.05 -5.05 12.84
C TYR A 67 -8.90 -4.00 13.95
N PRO A 68 -9.82 -3.86 14.93
CA PRO A 68 -9.62 -2.97 16.07
C PRO A 68 -8.29 -3.20 16.79
N TRP A 69 -7.95 -4.46 17.08
CA TRP A 69 -6.70 -4.80 17.74
C TRP A 69 -5.48 -4.42 16.88
N TYR A 70 -5.51 -4.70 15.57
CA TYR A 70 -4.44 -4.32 14.66
C TYR A 70 -4.27 -2.80 14.57
N VAL A 71 -5.36 -2.05 14.49
CA VAL A 71 -5.34 -0.58 14.47
C VAL A 71 -4.68 0.00 15.72
N ASP A 72 -4.92 -0.59 16.90
CA ASP A 72 -4.26 -0.19 18.13
C ASP A 72 -2.74 -0.46 18.08
N ARG A 73 -2.29 -1.52 17.38
CA ARG A 73 -0.87 -1.78 17.12
C ARG A 73 -0.27 -0.76 16.16
N VAL A 74 -0.97 -0.43 15.06
CA VAL A 74 -0.56 0.62 14.11
C VAL A 74 -0.38 1.96 14.83
N ALA A 75 -1.30 2.32 15.73
CA ALA A 75 -1.21 3.56 16.50
C ALA A 75 0.00 3.60 17.45
N GLY A 76 0.55 2.44 17.81
CA GLY A 76 1.76 2.28 18.63
C GLY A 76 3.06 2.19 17.82
N ALA A 77 2.99 2.00 16.50
CA ALA A 77 4.15 1.75 15.66
C ALA A 77 5.10 2.95 15.63
N THR A 78 6.39 2.67 15.45
CA THR A 78 7.47 3.68 15.46
C THR A 78 8.45 3.55 14.29
N SER A 79 8.40 2.45 13.53
CA SER A 79 9.34 2.21 12.44
C SER A 79 8.63 1.91 11.13
N VAL A 80 7.73 0.93 11.09
CA VAL A 80 7.10 0.51 9.84
C VAL A 80 5.74 -0.12 10.06
N VAL A 81 4.82 0.18 9.16
CA VAL A 81 3.51 -0.45 9.03
C VAL A 81 3.40 -0.94 7.60
N ARG A 82 3.06 -2.22 7.40
CA ARG A 82 2.87 -2.79 6.06
C ARG A 82 1.55 -3.52 5.99
N VAL A 83 0.81 -3.29 4.92
CA VAL A 83 -0.40 -4.03 4.57
C VAL A 83 -0.21 -4.59 3.17
N LEU A 84 -0.38 -5.89 3.01
CA LEU A 84 -0.48 -6.57 1.72
C LEU A 84 -1.74 -7.43 1.75
N ASP A 85 -2.65 -7.18 0.82
CA ASP A 85 -3.86 -7.97 0.68
C ASP A 85 -4.39 -7.93 -0.76
N THR A 86 -5.47 -8.65 -1.06
CA THR A 86 -6.23 -8.46 -2.29
C THR A 86 -7.04 -7.17 -2.22
N PHE A 87 -7.84 -7.08 -1.15
CA PHE A 87 -8.50 -5.90 -0.61
C PHE A 87 -8.62 -6.13 0.90
N SER A 88 -8.95 -5.10 1.67
CA SER A 88 -9.00 -5.20 3.13
C SER A 88 -10.25 -4.56 3.71
N ASN A 89 -10.96 -5.30 4.57
CA ASN A 89 -12.06 -4.73 5.35
C ASN A 89 -11.57 -3.73 6.40
N LEU A 90 -10.26 -3.58 6.59
CA LEU A 90 -9.67 -2.45 7.33
C LEU A 90 -10.04 -1.10 6.71
N LEU A 91 -10.22 -1.09 5.38
CA LEU A 91 -10.54 0.07 4.56
C LEU A 91 -12.02 0.11 4.19
N ASP A 92 -12.84 -0.72 4.84
CA ASP A 92 -14.30 -0.72 4.70
C ASP A 92 -15.00 -0.39 6.03
N GLY A 93 -16.07 0.39 5.92
CA GLY A 93 -16.97 0.69 7.03
C GLY A 93 -16.33 1.40 8.23
N PRO A 94 -16.59 0.96 9.48
CA PRO A 94 -16.32 1.74 10.68
C PRO A 94 -14.84 1.76 11.12
N HIS A 95 -13.98 0.91 10.54
CA HIS A 95 -12.58 0.80 10.95
C HIS A 95 -11.68 1.83 10.24
N THR A 96 -12.04 2.21 9.02
CA THR A 96 -11.25 3.10 8.16
C THR A 96 -10.82 4.40 8.84
N PRO A 97 -11.71 5.17 9.51
CA PRO A 97 -11.30 6.42 10.14
C PRO A 97 -10.27 6.20 11.25
N ARG A 98 -10.48 5.18 12.10
CA ARG A 98 -9.53 4.84 13.17
C ARG A 98 -8.19 4.36 12.62
N PHE A 99 -8.19 3.61 11.52
CA PHE A 99 -6.97 3.19 10.85
C PHE A 99 -6.18 4.40 10.33
N PHE A 100 -6.84 5.35 9.67
CA PHE A 100 -6.18 6.55 9.17
C PHE A 100 -5.63 7.45 10.28
N GLU A 101 -6.37 7.62 11.38
CA GLU A 101 -5.85 8.29 12.57
C GLU A 101 -4.61 7.58 13.13
N ALA A 102 -4.63 6.24 13.18
CA ALA A 102 -3.50 5.44 13.65
C ALA A 102 -2.28 5.56 12.72
N ALA A 103 -2.50 5.49 11.40
CA ALA A 103 -1.46 5.66 10.39
C ALA A 103 -0.84 7.06 10.48
N GLU A 104 -1.65 8.11 10.62
CA GLU A 104 -1.15 9.47 10.80
C GLU A 104 -0.30 9.61 12.07
N ARG A 105 -0.70 8.99 13.18
CA ARG A 105 0.09 8.96 14.42
C ARG A 105 1.43 8.24 14.23
N ALA A 106 1.46 7.12 13.51
CA ALA A 106 2.69 6.40 13.19
C ALA A 106 3.61 7.27 12.32
N LEU A 107 3.09 7.90 11.27
CA LEU A 107 3.83 8.82 10.39
C LEU A 107 4.43 10.01 11.15
N ARG A 108 3.71 10.55 12.14
CA ARG A 108 4.22 11.63 13.01
C ARG A 108 5.40 11.20 13.89
N ARG A 109 5.59 9.89 14.09
CA ARG A 109 6.77 9.30 14.75
C ARG A 109 7.83 8.83 13.76
N GLU A 110 7.75 9.29 12.51
CA GLU A 110 8.68 8.95 11.43
C GLU A 110 8.63 7.48 10.98
N ALA A 111 7.57 6.75 11.35
CA ALA A 111 7.31 5.43 10.79
C ALA A 111 6.93 5.55 9.30
N ILE A 112 7.23 4.51 8.52
CA ILE A 112 6.78 4.40 7.12
C ILE A 112 5.56 3.50 7.06
N VAL A 113 4.51 3.94 6.37
CA VAL A 113 3.28 3.18 6.13
C VAL A 113 3.22 2.78 4.66
N GLN A 114 3.19 1.48 4.39
CA GLN A 114 3.20 0.91 3.04
C GLN A 114 1.98 0.02 2.85
N VAL A 115 1.13 0.35 1.88
CA VAL A 115 -0.08 -0.42 1.57
C VAL A 115 0.01 -0.95 0.14
N LEU A 116 -0.18 -2.26 -0.02
CA LEU A 116 -0.05 -2.98 -1.29
C LEU A 116 -1.33 -3.76 -1.55
N LEU A 117 -2.13 -3.31 -2.53
CA LEU A 117 -3.41 -3.94 -2.90
C LEU A 117 -3.36 -4.48 -4.33
N LEU A 118 -4.21 -5.47 -4.60
CA LEU A 118 -4.25 -6.13 -5.90
C LEU A 118 -4.78 -5.16 -6.97
N ASP A 119 -4.24 -5.28 -8.18
CA ASP A 119 -4.74 -4.59 -9.36
C ASP A 119 -6.09 -5.20 -9.78
N PRO A 120 -7.19 -4.43 -9.73
CA PRO A 120 -8.53 -4.94 -10.01
C PRO A 120 -8.72 -5.42 -11.45
N ASP A 121 -7.91 -4.94 -12.38
CA ASP A 121 -7.97 -5.31 -13.79
C ASP A 121 -6.94 -6.39 -14.16
N SER A 122 -6.19 -6.92 -13.17
CA SER A 122 -5.21 -7.97 -13.40
C SER A 122 -5.82 -9.38 -13.55
N PRO A 123 -5.14 -10.30 -14.27
CA PRO A 123 -5.54 -11.71 -14.31
C PRO A 123 -5.62 -12.36 -12.92
N ALA A 124 -4.78 -11.92 -11.98
CA ALA A 124 -4.79 -12.39 -10.60
C ALA A 124 -6.07 -11.99 -9.85
N ALA A 125 -6.61 -10.80 -10.09
CA ALA A 125 -7.90 -10.38 -9.55
C ALA A 125 -9.05 -11.21 -10.13
N ALA A 126 -9.04 -11.45 -11.45
CA ALA A 126 -10.04 -12.29 -12.09
C ALA A 126 -10.03 -13.73 -11.54
N GLN A 127 -8.85 -14.33 -11.36
CA GLN A 127 -8.71 -15.64 -10.72
C GLN A 127 -9.25 -15.61 -9.29
N ARG A 128 -8.90 -14.58 -8.51
CA ARG A 128 -9.33 -14.49 -7.12
C ARG A 128 -10.85 -14.32 -6.99
N ALA A 129 -11.47 -13.55 -7.87
CA ALA A 129 -12.92 -13.41 -7.95
C ALA A 129 -13.60 -14.77 -8.17
N GLN A 130 -13.04 -15.59 -9.07
CA GLN A 130 -13.53 -16.95 -9.31
C GLN A 130 -13.36 -17.86 -8.09
N GLU A 131 -12.21 -17.80 -7.40
CA GLU A 131 -11.96 -18.59 -6.19
C GLU A 131 -12.92 -18.23 -5.05
N LEU A 132 -13.27 -16.95 -4.90
CA LEU A 132 -14.20 -16.46 -3.89
C LEU A 132 -15.68 -16.66 -4.27
N GLY A 133 -15.96 -16.87 -5.57
CA GLY A 133 -17.32 -16.83 -6.10
C GLY A 133 -17.93 -15.43 -6.02
N ASP A 134 -17.09 -14.38 -6.08
CA ASP A 134 -17.47 -13.00 -5.84
C ASP A 134 -17.24 -12.14 -7.09
N ALA A 135 -18.33 -11.77 -7.76
CA ALA A 135 -18.32 -10.90 -8.93
C ALA A 135 -18.07 -9.42 -8.57
N GLU A 136 -18.14 -9.04 -7.29
CA GLU A 136 -17.97 -7.67 -6.82
C GLU A 136 -16.54 -7.35 -6.37
N LEU A 137 -15.64 -8.35 -6.30
CA LEU A 137 -14.25 -8.19 -5.86
C LEU A 137 -13.54 -6.98 -6.50
N ARG A 138 -13.75 -6.78 -7.80
CA ARG A 138 -13.18 -5.64 -8.54
C ARG A 138 -13.60 -4.30 -7.92
N ARG A 139 -14.90 -4.14 -7.62
CA ARG A 139 -15.46 -2.94 -7.00
C ARG A 139 -14.92 -2.74 -5.59
N GLU A 140 -14.75 -3.82 -4.83
CA GLU A 140 -14.20 -3.75 -3.47
C GLU A 140 -12.75 -3.28 -3.45
N ILE A 141 -11.91 -3.84 -4.33
CA ILE A 141 -10.52 -3.40 -4.55
C ILE A 141 -10.50 -1.91 -4.93
N MET A 142 -11.29 -1.51 -5.93
CA MET A 142 -11.33 -0.12 -6.39
C MET A 142 -11.79 0.86 -5.32
N ARG A 143 -12.79 0.48 -4.51
CA ARG A 143 -13.24 1.28 -3.37
C ARG A 143 -12.12 1.48 -2.35
N ASN A 144 -11.38 0.43 -2.00
CA ASN A 144 -10.22 0.54 -1.10
C ASN A 144 -9.13 1.45 -1.65
N LEU A 145 -8.77 1.29 -2.94
CA LEU A 145 -7.77 2.12 -3.60
C LEU A 145 -8.18 3.60 -3.60
N ARG A 146 -9.44 3.90 -3.90
CA ARG A 146 -9.97 5.28 -3.86
C ARG A 146 -9.84 5.90 -2.49
N VAL A 147 -10.24 5.18 -1.44
CA VAL A 147 -10.19 5.65 -0.06
C VAL A 147 -8.74 5.90 0.39
N LEU A 148 -7.79 5.05 -0.01
CA LEU A 148 -6.37 5.26 0.23
C LEU A 148 -5.80 6.47 -0.52
N TRP A 149 -6.18 6.61 -1.79
CA TRP A 149 -5.75 7.73 -2.63
C TRP A 149 -6.27 9.06 -2.07
N GLU A 150 -7.57 9.15 -1.76
CA GLU A 150 -8.20 10.34 -1.17
C GLU A 150 -7.56 10.71 0.18
N PHE A 151 -7.28 9.72 1.04
CA PHE A 151 -6.58 9.97 2.29
C PHE A 151 -5.21 10.58 2.04
N ARG A 152 -4.41 10.03 1.11
CA ARG A 152 -3.07 10.52 0.79
C ARG A 152 -3.10 11.89 0.12
N SER A 153 -4.00 12.12 -0.84
CA SER A 153 -4.04 13.33 -1.68
C SER A 153 -4.69 14.52 -0.98
N THR A 154 -5.70 14.28 -0.14
CA THR A 154 -6.59 15.34 0.34
C THR A 154 -6.53 15.50 1.86
N VAL A 155 -6.48 14.39 2.61
CA VAL A 155 -6.57 14.42 4.08
C VAL A 155 -5.19 14.57 4.72
N LEU A 156 -4.19 13.84 4.22
CA LEU A 156 -2.88 13.76 4.82
C LEU A 156 -2.05 15.02 4.54
N PRO A 157 -1.46 15.66 5.59
CA PRO A 157 -0.60 16.83 5.41
C PRO A 157 0.59 16.53 4.48
N GLU A 158 0.95 17.46 3.61
CA GLU A 158 2.01 17.33 2.60
C GLU A 158 3.31 16.73 3.17
N ARG A 159 3.75 17.21 4.34
CA ARG A 159 4.97 16.74 5.01
C ARG A 159 4.97 15.25 5.37
N LEU A 160 3.79 14.64 5.54
CA LEU A 160 3.63 13.23 5.92
C LEU A 160 3.42 12.32 4.70
N ARG A 161 3.06 12.87 3.53
CA ARG A 161 2.72 12.08 2.32
C ARG A 161 3.87 11.18 1.86
N ARG A 162 5.11 11.63 2.02
CA ARG A 162 6.30 10.82 1.67
C ARG A 162 6.45 9.55 2.51
N GLY A 163 5.89 9.51 3.72
CA GLY A 163 5.92 8.33 4.58
C GLY A 163 4.74 7.38 4.34
N PHE A 164 3.71 7.81 3.59
CA PHE A 164 2.51 7.02 3.29
C PHE A 164 2.52 6.62 1.82
N GLU A 165 2.97 5.40 1.56
CA GLU A 165 3.11 4.86 0.21
C GLU A 165 2.01 3.82 -0.06
N VAL A 166 1.39 3.93 -1.22
CA VAL A 166 0.39 2.96 -1.67
C VAL A 166 0.78 2.49 -3.05
N ARG A 167 0.78 1.17 -3.25
CA ARG A 167 1.09 0.54 -4.52
C ARG A 167 0.05 -0.49 -4.91
N VAL A 168 -0.04 -0.72 -6.21
CA VAL A 168 -0.94 -1.69 -6.83
C VAL A 168 -0.11 -2.80 -7.48
N TYR A 169 -0.41 -4.07 -7.21
CA TYR A 169 0.33 -5.21 -7.76
C TYR A 169 -0.55 -6.13 -8.60
N SER A 170 0.00 -6.74 -9.65
CA SER A 170 -0.75 -7.61 -10.57
C SER A 170 -0.38 -9.10 -10.47
N ALA A 171 0.55 -9.45 -9.57
CA ALA A 171 1.00 -10.84 -9.35
C ALA A 171 -0.02 -11.67 -8.55
N SER A 172 -0.01 -13.00 -8.72
CA SER A 172 -0.90 -13.88 -7.98
C SER A 172 -0.70 -13.76 -6.46
N PRO A 173 -1.76 -13.47 -5.70
CA PRO A 173 -1.69 -13.29 -4.25
C PRO A 173 -1.44 -14.64 -3.57
N SER A 174 -0.33 -14.78 -2.83
CA SER A 174 0.00 -16.01 -2.09
C SER A 174 -0.15 -15.85 -0.57
N ILE A 175 0.00 -14.63 -0.07
CA ILE A 175 -0.07 -14.28 1.35
C ILE A 175 -0.73 -12.93 1.56
N ALA A 176 -1.47 -12.78 2.65
CA ALA A 176 -1.83 -11.49 3.22
C ALA A 176 -0.89 -11.19 4.40
N LEU A 177 -0.53 -9.92 4.57
CA LEU A 177 0.39 -9.45 5.61
C LEU A 177 -0.14 -8.16 6.24
N TYR A 178 -0.18 -8.13 7.57
CA TYR A 178 -0.46 -6.96 8.38
C TYR A 178 0.67 -6.79 9.40
N ARG A 179 1.66 -5.97 9.09
CA ARG A 179 2.87 -5.74 9.89
C ARG A 179 2.77 -4.46 10.71
N TRP A 180 3.31 -4.51 11.92
CA TRP A 180 3.66 -3.35 12.74
C TRP A 180 5.04 -3.61 13.36
N ASP A 181 6.00 -2.74 13.07
CA ASP A 181 7.38 -2.82 13.57
C ASP A 181 8.03 -4.21 13.35
N ASP A 182 8.32 -4.95 14.42
CA ASP A 182 8.98 -6.25 14.44
C ASP A 182 8.00 -7.43 14.39
N LYS A 183 6.69 -7.17 14.35
CA LYS A 183 5.64 -8.20 14.36
C LYS A 183 4.75 -8.11 13.12
N ALA A 184 4.20 -9.25 12.75
CA ALA A 184 3.31 -9.36 11.61
C ALA A 184 2.23 -10.41 11.86
N LEU A 185 1.01 -10.12 11.41
CA LEU A 185 -0.02 -11.13 11.15
C LEU A 185 0.08 -11.56 9.69
N VAL A 186 0.22 -12.87 9.48
CA VAL A 186 0.36 -13.47 8.16
C VAL A 186 -0.76 -14.47 7.94
N SER A 187 -1.42 -14.42 6.78
CA SER A 187 -2.35 -15.46 6.35
C SER A 187 -1.97 -15.94 4.97
N PHE A 188 -2.05 -17.25 4.74
CA PHE A 188 -1.98 -17.81 3.39
C PHE A 188 -3.38 -17.79 2.82
N PHE A 189 -3.58 -17.23 1.63
CA PHE A 189 -4.91 -17.00 1.09
C PHE A 189 -5.73 -18.30 1.09
N PRO A 190 -6.79 -18.39 1.92
CA PRO A 190 -7.62 -19.57 1.94
C PRO A 190 -8.42 -19.66 0.64
N LEU A 191 -8.67 -20.89 0.18
CA LEU A 191 -9.59 -21.14 -0.92
C LEU A 191 -11.02 -20.75 -0.50
N GLY A 192 -11.69 -19.95 -1.33
CA GLY A 192 -13.09 -19.55 -1.11
C GLY A 192 -13.38 -18.65 0.09
N ARG A 193 -12.36 -18.02 0.71
CA ARG A 193 -12.54 -17.12 1.85
C ARG A 193 -11.65 -15.90 1.78
N LEU A 194 -12.06 -14.82 2.41
CA LEU A 194 -11.23 -13.62 2.55
C LEU A 194 -10.04 -13.87 3.48
N SER A 195 -8.94 -13.15 3.26
CA SER A 195 -7.72 -13.20 4.08
C SER A 195 -8.01 -13.02 5.57
N GLY A 196 -8.84 -12.03 5.93
CA GLY A 196 -9.19 -11.73 7.31
C GLY A 196 -10.13 -12.74 7.99
N GLN A 197 -10.72 -13.66 7.23
CA GLN A 197 -11.62 -14.71 7.76
C GLN A 197 -10.87 -16.01 8.11
N GLY A 198 -9.64 -16.17 7.62
CA GLY A 198 -8.80 -17.33 7.90
C GLY A 198 -7.95 -17.16 9.14
N ALA A 199 -7.24 -18.23 9.51
CA ALA A 199 -6.23 -18.19 10.57
C ALA A 199 -5.13 -17.17 10.22
N GLN A 200 -4.69 -16.43 11.24
CA GLN A 200 -3.61 -15.46 11.17
C GLN A 200 -2.47 -15.94 12.05
N LEU A 201 -1.28 -16.05 11.48
CA LEU A 201 -0.06 -16.40 12.19
C LEU A 201 0.62 -15.10 12.63
N GLU A 202 0.67 -14.85 13.92
CA GLU A 202 1.49 -13.78 14.50
C GLU A 202 2.94 -14.27 14.60
N VAL A 203 3.83 -13.57 13.90
CA VAL A 203 5.24 -13.92 13.77
C VAL A 203 6.13 -12.73 14.08
N THR A 204 7.33 -12.98 14.62
CA THR A 204 8.42 -11.98 14.61
C THR A 204 9.00 -11.90 13.21
N VAL A 205 9.27 -10.70 12.70
CA VAL A 205 9.85 -10.46 11.37
C VAL A 205 11.25 -11.07 11.24
N SER A 206 12.00 -11.19 12.34
CA SER A 206 13.32 -11.85 12.40
C SER A 206 13.25 -13.39 12.47
N SER A 207 12.06 -13.99 12.56
CA SER A 207 11.91 -15.44 12.48
C SER A 207 12.07 -15.89 11.02
N PRO A 208 12.46 -17.15 10.73
CA PRO A 208 12.59 -17.64 9.35
C PRO A 208 11.31 -17.45 8.50
N LEU A 209 10.13 -17.64 9.10
CA LEU A 209 8.85 -17.39 8.42
C LEU A 209 8.62 -15.89 8.21
N GLY A 210 8.95 -15.05 9.19
CA GLY A 210 8.89 -13.60 9.09
C GLY A 210 9.80 -13.05 7.99
N GLU A 211 11.03 -13.56 7.88
CA GLU A 211 12.00 -13.21 6.85
C GLU A 211 11.46 -13.56 5.45
N PHE A 212 11.00 -14.81 5.27
CA PHE A 212 10.38 -15.25 4.01
C PHE A 212 9.21 -14.36 3.58
N VAL A 213 8.30 -14.04 4.51
CA VAL A 213 7.14 -13.17 4.23
C VAL A 213 7.57 -11.75 3.90
N ASN A 214 8.57 -11.23 4.61
CA ASN A 214 9.10 -9.88 4.38
C ASN A 214 9.83 -9.77 3.04
N GLU A 215 10.59 -10.79 2.65
CA GLU A 215 11.20 -10.89 1.31
C GLU A 215 10.13 -10.93 0.22
N ARG A 216 9.07 -11.72 0.41
CA ARG A 216 7.94 -11.78 -0.53
C ARG A 216 7.25 -10.43 -0.67
N PHE A 217 7.02 -9.73 0.45
CA PHE A 217 6.48 -8.37 0.42
C PHE A 217 7.39 -7.43 -0.39
N ASN A 218 8.69 -7.41 -0.10
CA ASN A 218 9.63 -6.52 -0.78
C ASN A 218 9.70 -6.79 -2.29
N ALA A 219 9.63 -8.06 -2.70
CA ALA A 219 9.62 -8.45 -4.11
C ALA A 219 8.37 -7.94 -4.84
N ILE A 220 7.18 -8.09 -4.23
CA ILE A 220 5.92 -7.59 -4.81
C ILE A 220 5.92 -6.06 -4.78
N TRP A 221 6.40 -5.44 -3.70
CA TRP A 221 6.49 -3.99 -3.55
C TRP A 221 7.33 -3.35 -4.65
N ALA A 222 8.51 -3.92 -4.94
CA ALA A 222 9.42 -3.42 -5.97
C ALA A 222 8.80 -3.47 -7.38
N ALA A 223 7.94 -4.45 -7.66
CA ALA A 223 7.23 -4.59 -8.92
C ALA A 223 5.87 -3.85 -8.96
N GLY A 224 5.39 -3.34 -7.82
CA GLY A 224 4.12 -2.64 -7.71
C GLY A 224 4.17 -1.25 -8.34
N ARG A 225 3.06 -0.84 -8.95
CA ARG A 225 2.85 0.50 -9.52
C ARG A 225 2.43 1.47 -8.42
N ASP A 226 2.94 2.71 -8.44
CA ASP A 226 2.49 3.73 -7.49
C ASP A 226 1.00 4.05 -7.68
N ILE A 227 0.29 4.38 -6.59
CA ILE A 227 -1.13 4.70 -6.68
C ILE A 227 -1.42 5.92 -7.55
N ASP A 228 -0.53 6.92 -7.58
CA ASP A 228 -0.72 8.10 -8.42
C ASP A 228 -0.61 7.73 -9.90
N GLU A 229 0.33 6.86 -10.27
CA GLU A 229 0.46 6.33 -11.65
C GLU A 229 -0.73 5.43 -12.04
N PHE A 230 -1.37 4.79 -11.06
CA PHE A 230 -2.59 4.02 -11.30
C PHE A 230 -3.83 4.92 -11.45
N MET A 231 -3.94 5.96 -10.64
CA MET A 231 -5.10 6.86 -10.59
C MET A 231 -5.03 7.98 -11.63
N LEU A 232 -3.86 8.49 -11.97
CA LEU A 232 -3.66 9.64 -12.83
C LEU A 232 -2.76 9.28 -14.01
N MET A 233 -3.02 9.92 -15.15
CA MET A 233 -2.18 9.81 -16.34
C MET A 233 -1.56 11.17 -16.66
N PRO A 234 -0.22 11.27 -16.76
CA PRO A 234 0.41 12.49 -17.24
C PRO A 234 0.18 12.64 -18.74
N ILE A 235 -0.27 13.84 -19.14
CA ILE A 235 -0.53 14.22 -20.52
C ILE A 235 0.17 15.54 -20.82
N THR A 236 1.01 15.54 -21.86
CA THR A 236 1.62 16.73 -22.43
C THR A 236 0.96 17.06 -23.76
N VAL A 237 0.28 18.20 -23.84
CA VAL A 237 -0.38 18.63 -25.08
C VAL A 237 0.61 19.41 -25.96
N ARG A 238 0.85 18.93 -27.18
CA ARG A 238 1.68 19.61 -28.19
C ARG A 238 0.79 20.26 -29.25
N GLY A 239 1.05 21.52 -29.55
CA GLY A 239 0.39 22.25 -30.65
C GLY A 239 0.24 23.76 -30.43
N ALA A 240 0.65 24.30 -29.29
CA ALA A 240 0.88 25.73 -29.12
C ALA A 240 2.04 25.92 -28.14
N GLN A 241 2.93 26.88 -28.39
CA GLN A 241 3.73 27.41 -27.30
C GLN A 241 2.78 28.18 -26.35
N PRO A 242 2.89 28.00 -25.02
CA PRO A 242 3.74 27.05 -24.31
C PRO A 242 3.14 25.64 -24.27
N VAL A 243 4.02 24.63 -24.28
CA VAL A 243 3.69 23.25 -23.94
C VAL A 243 3.01 23.23 -22.56
N ARG A 244 1.93 22.47 -22.43
CA ARG A 244 1.17 22.33 -21.17
C ARG A 244 1.13 20.88 -20.74
N ASP A 245 1.44 20.66 -19.47
CA ASP A 245 1.38 19.38 -18.81
C ASP A 245 0.14 19.32 -17.90
N PHE A 246 -0.53 18.18 -17.94
CA PHE A 246 -1.72 17.89 -17.15
C PHE A 246 -1.54 16.51 -16.50
N GLU A 247 -2.06 16.37 -15.29
CA GLU A 247 -2.38 15.07 -14.70
C GLU A 247 -3.89 14.93 -14.74
N VAL A 248 -4.37 13.88 -15.41
CA VAL A 248 -5.80 13.69 -15.65
C VAL A 248 -6.27 12.32 -15.19
N GLU A 249 -7.52 12.27 -14.77
CA GLU A 249 -8.24 11.04 -14.52
C GLU A 249 -8.53 10.32 -15.84
N TYR A 250 -8.39 9.00 -15.84
CA TYR A 250 -8.49 8.18 -17.04
C TYR A 250 -9.06 6.78 -16.77
N VAL A 251 -9.71 6.23 -17.77
CA VAL A 251 -10.17 4.83 -17.80
C VAL A 251 -9.83 4.20 -19.16
N GLU A 252 -9.73 2.87 -19.19
CA GLU A 252 -9.57 2.10 -20.41
C GLU A 252 -10.86 1.34 -20.71
N VAL A 253 -11.36 1.48 -21.94
CA VAL A 253 -12.54 0.75 -22.44
C VAL A 253 -12.20 0.25 -23.86
N ASP A 254 -12.37 -1.04 -24.10
CA ASP A 254 -12.11 -1.69 -25.39
C ASP A 254 -10.71 -1.39 -25.98
N GLY A 255 -9.70 -1.25 -25.11
CA GLY A 255 -8.30 -0.99 -25.48
C GLY A 255 -7.99 0.47 -25.86
N LEU A 256 -8.96 1.38 -25.68
CA LEU A 256 -8.79 2.82 -25.85
C LEU A 256 -8.81 3.53 -24.49
N LEU A 257 -8.07 4.64 -24.42
CA LEU A 257 -7.99 5.47 -23.23
C LEU A 257 -8.95 6.65 -23.34
N TYR A 258 -9.66 6.89 -22.26
CA TYR A 258 -10.61 7.98 -22.12
C TYR A 258 -10.26 8.80 -20.90
N ILE A 259 -10.35 10.12 -21.02
CA ILE A 259 -10.10 11.06 -19.94
C ILE A 259 -11.32 11.96 -19.73
N ALA A 260 -11.46 12.47 -18.52
CA ALA A 260 -12.50 13.42 -18.15
C ALA A 260 -11.86 14.62 -17.42
N ASP A 261 -11.51 15.67 -18.17
CA ASP A 261 -10.88 16.87 -17.60
C ASP A 261 -11.37 18.15 -18.28
N SER A 262 -11.97 19.04 -17.49
CA SER A 262 -12.55 20.30 -17.99
C SER A 262 -11.51 21.28 -18.54
N ARG A 263 -10.27 21.24 -18.04
CA ARG A 263 -9.15 22.06 -18.55
C ARG A 263 -8.74 21.57 -19.93
N MET A 264 -8.80 20.27 -20.18
CA MET A 264 -8.53 19.68 -21.50
C MET A 264 -9.64 20.04 -22.49
N VAL A 265 -10.92 19.95 -22.10
CA VAL A 265 -12.05 20.39 -22.93
C VAL A 265 -11.89 21.86 -23.32
N ALA A 266 -11.53 22.73 -22.36
CA ALA A 266 -11.29 24.15 -22.64
C ALA A 266 -10.12 24.37 -23.61
N GLU A 267 -9.07 23.55 -23.54
CA GLU A 267 -7.93 23.61 -24.45
C GLU A 267 -8.31 23.20 -25.88
N MET A 268 -9.12 22.14 -26.03
CA MET A 268 -9.67 21.72 -27.33
C MET A 268 -10.58 22.79 -27.93
N ALA A 269 -11.46 23.38 -27.12
CA ALA A 269 -12.40 24.42 -27.56
C ALA A 269 -11.69 25.70 -28.06
N ARG A 270 -10.52 26.04 -27.51
CA ARG A 270 -9.71 27.19 -27.97
C ARG A 270 -9.16 27.00 -29.38
N ARG A 271 -8.94 25.75 -29.80
CA ARG A 271 -8.24 25.43 -31.05
C ARG A 271 -9.16 25.20 -32.24
N ARG A 272 -10.48 25.04 -32.00
CA ARG A 272 -11.66 25.04 -32.91
C ARG A 272 -11.61 24.21 -34.22
N ALA A 273 -10.48 24.07 -34.87
CA ALA A 273 -10.28 23.40 -36.16
C ALA A 273 -8.94 22.64 -36.25
N GLU A 274 -8.03 22.79 -35.30
CA GLU A 274 -6.76 22.06 -35.30
C GLU A 274 -6.82 20.81 -34.40
N PRO A 275 -6.31 19.66 -34.86
CA PRO A 275 -6.23 18.46 -34.04
C PRO A 275 -5.32 18.72 -32.83
N VAL A 276 -5.79 18.33 -31.64
CA VAL A 276 -5.01 18.46 -30.42
C VAL A 276 -4.25 17.16 -30.21
N ILE A 277 -2.93 17.22 -30.35
CA ILE A 277 -2.06 16.06 -30.18
C ILE A 277 -1.51 16.05 -28.76
N ALA A 278 -1.61 14.90 -28.12
CA ALA A 278 -1.17 14.67 -26.76
C ALA A 278 -0.12 13.55 -26.72
N HIS A 279 0.94 13.79 -25.96
CA HIS A 279 1.86 12.74 -25.54
C HIS A 279 1.44 12.29 -24.14
N CYS A 280 1.21 11.01 -23.97
CA CYS A 280 0.90 10.43 -22.66
C CYS A 280 1.81 9.24 -22.37
N GLN A 281 1.95 8.90 -21.10
CA GLN A 281 2.69 7.73 -20.64
C GLN A 281 1.79 6.88 -19.75
N GLN A 282 1.42 5.71 -20.27
CA GLN A 282 0.71 4.69 -19.50
C GLN A 282 1.34 3.33 -19.83
N GLY A 283 2.44 3.02 -19.13
CA GLY A 283 3.30 1.86 -19.41
C GLY A 283 4.17 1.98 -20.67
N ARG A 284 3.69 2.66 -21.72
CA ARG A 284 4.45 3.01 -22.92
C ARG A 284 4.14 4.45 -23.37
N PRO A 285 5.08 5.14 -24.03
CA PRO A 285 4.78 6.42 -24.69
C PRO A 285 3.70 6.24 -25.75
N LEU A 286 2.65 7.06 -25.68
CA LEU A 286 1.56 7.08 -26.64
C LEU A 286 1.41 8.50 -27.19
N LEU A 287 1.45 8.63 -28.51
CA LEU A 287 1.04 9.82 -29.24
C LEU A 287 -0.42 9.64 -29.64
N ALA A 288 -1.30 10.51 -29.16
CA ALA A 288 -2.72 10.42 -29.40
C ALA A 288 -3.31 11.75 -29.88
N GLU A 289 -4.27 11.66 -30.78
CA GLU A 289 -5.17 12.76 -31.10
C GLU A 289 -6.33 12.75 -30.10
N LEU A 290 -6.62 13.91 -29.52
CA LEU A 290 -7.73 14.08 -28.59
C LEU A 290 -9.03 14.30 -29.38
N MET A 291 -9.99 13.41 -29.18
CA MET A 291 -11.32 13.50 -29.80
C MET A 291 -12.39 13.57 -28.72
N MET A 292 -13.32 14.52 -28.85
CA MET A 292 -14.51 14.53 -27.99
C MET A 292 -15.33 13.27 -28.26
N VAL A 293 -15.76 12.58 -27.22
CA VAL A 293 -16.71 11.47 -27.36
C VAL A 293 -18.06 12.05 -27.79
N ASP A 294 -18.71 11.42 -28.77
CA ASP A 294 -20.02 11.85 -29.27
C ASP A 294 -21.11 11.43 -28.28
N ASP A 295 -21.86 12.41 -27.75
CA ASP A 295 -22.97 12.19 -26.82
C ASP A 295 -24.08 11.29 -27.40
N ARG A 296 -24.10 11.07 -28.72
CA ARG A 296 -25.04 10.17 -29.39
C ARG A 296 -24.73 8.69 -29.16
N ASP A 297 -23.51 8.32 -28.76
CA ASP A 297 -23.20 6.94 -28.35
C ASP A 297 -23.53 6.73 -26.87
N ALA A 298 -24.83 6.63 -26.57
CA ALA A 298 -25.33 6.46 -25.22
C ALA A 298 -24.77 5.20 -24.51
N LYS A 299 -24.38 4.16 -25.28
CA LYS A 299 -23.81 2.93 -24.72
C LYS A 299 -22.39 3.16 -24.23
N LEU A 300 -21.55 3.78 -25.06
CA LEU A 300 -20.18 4.13 -24.67
C LEU A 300 -20.17 5.12 -23.52
N THR A 301 -20.98 6.19 -23.59
CA THR A 301 -21.07 7.20 -22.54
C THR A 301 -21.50 6.59 -21.21
N GLY A 302 -22.52 5.71 -21.21
CA GLY A 302 -22.93 4.98 -20.00
C GLY A 302 -21.81 4.11 -19.42
N ALA A 303 -21.08 3.37 -20.27
CA ALA A 303 -19.95 2.56 -19.83
C ALA A 303 -18.81 3.42 -19.23
N LEU A 304 -18.53 4.58 -19.81
CA LEU A 304 -17.53 5.52 -19.29
C LEU A 304 -17.96 6.10 -17.95
N MET A 305 -19.22 6.54 -17.82
CA MET A 305 -19.77 7.02 -16.55
C MET A 305 -19.63 5.97 -15.45
N ASP A 306 -19.99 4.71 -15.73
CA ASP A 306 -19.86 3.61 -14.76
C ASP A 306 -18.39 3.39 -14.36
N ARG A 307 -17.47 3.38 -15.33
CA ARG A 307 -16.04 3.15 -15.07
C ARG A 307 -15.40 4.29 -14.29
N PHE A 308 -15.72 5.54 -14.60
CA PHE A 308 -15.24 6.70 -13.84
C PHE A 308 -15.86 6.74 -12.44
N GLN A 309 -17.15 6.46 -12.32
CA GLN A 309 -17.81 6.37 -11.02
C GLN A 309 -17.23 5.23 -10.16
N GLU A 310 -16.84 4.12 -10.77
CA GLU A 310 -16.19 3.00 -10.08
C GLU A 310 -14.72 3.29 -9.74
N LYS A 311 -13.98 4.03 -10.57
CA LYS A 311 -12.57 4.35 -10.30
C LYS A 311 -12.41 5.53 -9.35
N TYR A 312 -13.09 6.64 -9.63
CA TYR A 312 -12.92 7.92 -8.94
C TYR A 312 -14.07 8.28 -8.00
N GLY A 313 -15.25 7.68 -8.16
CA GLY A 313 -16.42 8.03 -7.35
C GLY A 313 -17.09 9.33 -7.74
N GLN A 314 -16.70 9.88 -8.89
CA GLN A 314 -17.19 11.13 -9.43
C GLN A 314 -18.00 10.85 -10.70
N HIS A 315 -19.04 11.66 -10.90
CA HIS A 315 -19.79 11.70 -12.16
C HIS A 315 -19.14 12.70 -13.10
N HIS A 316 -18.92 12.27 -14.34
CA HIS A 316 -18.46 13.13 -15.42
C HIS A 316 -19.46 13.04 -16.57
N ASP A 317 -19.72 14.18 -17.20
CA ASP A 317 -20.66 14.28 -18.32
C ASP A 317 -19.95 14.42 -19.68
N VAL A 318 -18.64 14.64 -19.66
CA VAL A 318 -17.84 14.94 -20.86
C VAL A 318 -16.58 14.11 -20.87
N PHE A 319 -16.36 13.38 -21.96
CA PHE A 319 -15.24 12.47 -22.12
C PHE A 319 -14.44 12.81 -23.38
N ILE A 320 -13.14 12.55 -23.32
CA ILE A 320 -12.20 12.72 -24.42
C ILE A 320 -11.53 11.38 -24.68
N CYS A 321 -11.61 10.89 -25.91
CA CYS A 321 -10.90 9.71 -26.38
C CYS A 321 -9.47 10.09 -26.81
N LEU A 322 -8.49 9.29 -26.39
CA LEU A 322 -7.11 9.38 -26.85
C LEU A 322 -6.92 8.38 -28.00
N GLN A 323 -7.14 8.85 -29.22
CA GLN A 323 -7.00 8.03 -30.42
C GLN A 323 -5.51 7.92 -30.80
N PRO A 324 -4.90 6.72 -30.80
CA PRO A 324 -3.51 6.58 -31.18
C PRO A 324 -3.24 7.11 -32.59
N VAL A 325 -2.28 8.03 -32.72
CA VAL A 325 -1.77 8.48 -34.02
C VAL A 325 -0.75 7.44 -34.45
N GLY A 326 -1.16 6.47 -35.29
CA GLY A 326 -0.26 5.43 -35.75
C GLY A 326 0.92 6.00 -36.55
N ASP A 327 2.06 5.30 -36.55
CA ASP A 327 3.20 5.57 -37.46
C ASP A 327 2.86 5.33 -38.95
N GLY A 328 1.58 5.29 -39.35
CA GLY A 328 1.19 4.98 -40.72
C GLY A 328 -0.30 4.84 -41.04
N ALA A 329 -1.21 5.55 -40.36
CA ALA A 329 -2.60 5.62 -40.81
C ALA A 329 -3.12 7.06 -40.70
N GLY A 330 -3.16 7.73 -41.86
CA GLY A 330 -3.82 9.04 -42.01
C GLY A 330 -5.32 8.98 -41.71
N PRO A 331 -5.98 10.15 -41.65
CA PRO A 331 -7.35 10.26 -41.19
C PRO A 331 -8.30 9.53 -42.15
N ARG A 332 -9.05 8.54 -41.66
CA ARG A 332 -10.28 8.08 -42.34
C ARG A 332 -11.39 9.09 -42.05
N VAL A 333 -11.38 10.18 -42.81
CA VAL A 333 -12.59 10.95 -43.10
C VAL A 333 -13.10 10.43 -44.44
N ALA A 334 -14.21 9.68 -44.42
CA ALA A 334 -15.25 9.65 -45.46
C ALA A 334 -16.11 8.38 -45.30
N GLU A 335 -17.36 8.56 -44.86
CA GLU A 335 -18.55 8.08 -45.58
C GLU A 335 -19.77 8.82 -45.02
N ILE A 336 -19.89 10.09 -45.41
CA ILE A 336 -21.19 10.73 -45.60
C ILE A 336 -21.44 10.61 -47.11
N GLY A 337 -22.21 9.61 -47.52
CA GLY A 337 -22.84 9.52 -48.82
C GLY A 337 -24.34 9.42 -48.59
N GLU A 338 -25.05 10.54 -48.71
CA GLU A 338 -26.06 10.75 -49.76
C GLU A 338 -26.99 9.54 -49.95
N SER A 339 -28.23 9.70 -49.49
CA SER A 339 -29.38 9.00 -50.04
C SER A 339 -30.51 10.01 -50.17
N VAL A 340 -30.47 10.71 -51.31
CA VAL A 340 -31.61 11.39 -51.93
C VAL A 340 -31.97 10.57 -53.18
N GLU A 341 -33.28 10.42 -53.40
CA GLU A 341 -34.00 9.77 -54.52
C GLU A 341 -34.20 8.24 -54.47
N ARG A 342 -35.36 7.83 -53.93
CA ARG A 342 -36.60 7.67 -54.73
C ARG A 342 -37.85 7.83 -53.89
#